data_AF-A0A936SD74-F1
#
_entry.id   AF-A0A936SD74-F1
#
_cell.length_a   1.000
_cell.length_b   1.000
_cell.length_c   1.000
_cell.angle_alpha   90.00
_cell.angle_beta   90.00
_cell.angle_gamma   90.00
#
_symmetry.space_group_name_H-M   'P 1'
#
loop_
_entity.id
_entity.type
_entity.pdbx_description
1 polymer ?
#
loop_
_entity_poly.entity_id
_entity_poly.type
_entity_poly.pdbx_seq_one_letter_code
_entity_poly.pdbx_strand_id
1 'polypeptide(L)' 'MFHLLLRLYEGDDLAGLMKGIKGISARRINQLRNTTGPIWQADYFDRYIRDGEHFSKAFAYIENNPVLAK' A
#
# COMPACT_ATOMS: atom_id res chain seq x y z
N MET A 1 -6.66 2.46 6.08
CA MET A 1 -6.17 1.71 4.90
C MET A 1 -5.26 2.66 4.11
N PHE A 2 -4.19 2.18 3.46
CA PHE A 2 -3.37 2.98 2.57
C PHE A 2 -3.37 2.35 1.18
N HIS A 3 -3.15 3.16 0.13
CA HIS A 3 -3.16 2.71 -1.25
C HIS A 3 -1.84 3.16 -1.90
N LEU A 4 -1.24 2.27 -2.67
CA LEU A 4 0.04 2.51 -3.35
C LEU A 4 -0.12 2.19 -4.83
N LEU A 5 0.49 3.01 -5.68
CA LEU A 5 0.72 2.70 -7.08
C LEU A 5 2.21 2.42 -7.24
N LEU A 6 2.55 1.20 -7.62
CA LEU A 6 3.93 0.73 -7.67
C LEU A 6 4.19 0.08 -9.03
N ARG A 7 5.43 0.21 -9.49
CA ARG A 7 5.97 -0.55 -10.62
C ARG A 7 6.98 -1.54 -10.07
N LEU A 8 6.73 -2.82 -10.30
CA LEU A 8 7.68 -3.89 -10.01
C LEU A 8 8.62 -4.06 -11.21
N TYR A 9 9.91 -4.24 -10.94
CA TYR A 9 10.92 -4.59 -11.92
C TYR A 9 11.13 -6.11 -11.93
N GLU A 10 11.88 -6.59 -12.93
CA GLU A 10 12.19 -8.01 -13.04
C GLU A 10 12.93 -8.50 -11.80
N GLY A 11 12.44 -9.60 -11.21
CA GLY A 11 12.98 -10.18 -9.97
C GLY A 11 12.34 -9.64 -8.68
N ASP A 12 11.48 -8.62 -8.75
CA ASP A 12 10.76 -8.12 -7.57
C ASP A 12 9.62 -9.07 -7.15
N ASP A 13 9.48 -9.27 -5.84
CA ASP A 13 8.35 -9.96 -5.22
C ASP A 13 7.42 -8.97 -4.51
N LEU A 14 6.18 -8.89 -4.97
CA LEU A 14 5.17 -8.03 -4.37
C LEU A 14 4.91 -8.38 -2.90
N ALA A 15 4.90 -9.67 -2.56
CA ALA A 15 4.60 -10.12 -1.20
C ALA A 15 5.70 -9.69 -0.24
N GLY A 16 6.96 -9.90 -0.61
CA GLY A 16 8.14 -9.43 0.11
C GLY A 16 8.16 -7.92 0.30
N LEU A 17 7.86 -7.17 -0.77
CA LEU A 17 7.77 -5.71 -0.72
C LEU A 17 6.67 -5.24 0.25
N MET A 18 5.47 -5.80 0.15
CA MET A 18 4.35 -5.46 1.03
C MET A 18 4.62 -5.83 2.49
N LYS A 19 5.27 -6.97 2.74
CA LYS A 19 5.72 -7.37 4.08
C LYS A 19 6.70 -6.35 4.67
N GLY A 20 7.67 -5.90 3.87
CA GLY A 20 8.65 -4.89 4.26
C GLY A 20 7.98 -3.54 4.60
N ILE A 21 7.15 -3.03 3.70
CA ILE A 21 6.42 -1.77 3.88
C ILE A 21 5.57 -1.81 5.14
N LYS A 22 4.72 -2.84 5.31
CA LYS A 22 3.85 -2.99 6.48
C LYS A 22 4.65 -3.15 7.77
N GLY A 23 5.70 -3.97 7.76
CA GLY A 23 6.52 -4.24 8.94
C GLY A 23 7.29 -3.01 9.44
N ILE A 24 8.00 -2.32 8.53
CA ILE A 24 8.80 -1.14 8.88
C ILE A 24 7.90 0.00 9.36
N SER A 25 6.80 0.27 8.64
CA SER A 25 5.87 1.32 9.02
C SER A 25 5.15 1.02 10.33
N ALA A 26 4.68 -0.22 10.55
CA ALA A 26 4.05 -0.60 11.81
C ALA A 26 5.00 -0.42 13.00
N ARG A 27 6.28 -0.83 12.85
CA ARG A 27 7.30 -0.64 13.89
C ARG A 27 7.49 0.84 14.21
N ARG A 28 7.67 1.70 13.20
CA ARG A 28 7.85 3.14 13.40
C ARG A 28 6.64 3.80 14.05
N ILE A 29 5.42 3.45 13.61
CA ILE A 29 4.18 3.96 14.19
C ILE A 29 4.05 3.57 15.66
N ASN A 30 4.31 2.30 15.98
CA ASN A 30 4.28 1.81 17.36
C ASN A 30 5.32 2.52 18.25
N GLN A 31 6.53 2.75 17.75
CA GLN A 31 7.56 3.50 18.46
C GLN A 31 7.12 4.95 18.73
N LEU A 32 6.55 5.64 17.74
CA LEU A 32 6.06 7.01 17.90
C LEU A 32 4.88 7.10 18.88
N ARG A 33 4.08 6.03 19.01
CA ARG A 33 2.90 5.98 19.87
C ARG A 33 3.17 5.34 21.24
N ASN A 34 4.38 4.84 21.51
CA ASN A 34 4.69 3.99 22.66
C ASN A 34 3.73 2.79 22.83
N THR A 35 3.34 2.17 21.71
CA THR A 35 2.46 0.99 21.69
C THR A 35 3.16 -0.22 21.09
N THR A 36 2.56 -1.40 21.24
CA THR A 36 2.97 -2.63 20.56
C THR A 36 1.76 -3.31 19.90
N GLY A 37 2.02 -4.18 18.93
CA GLY A 37 0.98 -4.96 18.25
C GLY A 37 0.82 -4.65 16.76
N PRO A 38 -0.12 -5.33 16.08
CA PRO A 38 -0.37 -5.15 14.66
C PRO A 38 -1.00 -3.78 14.38
N ILE A 39 -0.43 -3.03 13.43
CA ILE A 39 -1.01 -1.78 12.93
C ILE A 39 -1.83 -2.01 11.65
N TRP A 40 -1.37 -2.94 10.80
CA TRP A 40 -1.97 -3.22 9.51
C TRP A 40 -2.64 -4.58 9.49
N GLN A 41 -3.65 -4.73 8.63
CA GLN A 41 -4.23 -6.03 8.31
C GLN A 41 -3.18 -6.93 7.65
N ALA A 42 -3.28 -8.25 7.85
CA ALA A 42 -2.33 -9.23 7.31
C ALA A 42 -2.33 -9.19 5.77
N ASP A 43 -3.51 -9.31 5.16
CA ASP A 43 -3.67 -9.34 3.71
C ASP A 43 -3.60 -7.95 3.07
N TYR A 44 -3.28 -7.93 1.79
CA TYR A 44 -3.34 -6.76 0.94
C TYR A 44 -4.13 -7.08 -0.32
N PHE A 45 -4.74 -6.05 -0.90
CA PHE A 45 -5.41 -6.17 -2.19
C PHE A 45 -4.46 -5.64 -3.26
N ASP A 46 -4.22 -6.43 -4.30
CA ASP A 46 -3.45 -6.02 -5.47
C ASP A 46 -4.31 -6.01 -6.74
N ARG A 47 -3.94 -5.12 -7.67
CA ARG A 47 -4.58 -5.02 -8.98
C ARG A 47 -3.53 -4.70 -10.03
N TYR A 48 -3.38 -5.59 -11.00
CA TYR A 48 -2.47 -5.40 -12.12
C TYR A 48 -3.01 -4.33 -13.10
N ILE A 49 -2.17 -3.32 -13.39
CA ILE A 49 -2.48 -2.25 -14.36
C ILE A 49 -2.14 -2.73 -15.76
N ARG A 50 -3.14 -2.71 -16.65
CA ARG A 50 -3.09 -3.36 -17.97
C ARG A 50 -2.75 -2.39 -19.11
N ASP A 51 -3.05 -1.11 -18.92
CA ASP A 51 -2.91 -0.05 -19.91
C ASP A 51 -2.88 1.34 -19.24
N GLY A 52 -2.67 2.38 -20.05
CA GLY A 52 -2.59 3.76 -19.59
C GLY A 52 -3.91 4.35 -19.08
N GLU A 53 -5.06 3.88 -19.57
CA GLU A 53 -6.36 4.34 -19.07
C GLU A 53 -6.61 3.79 -17.66
N HIS A 54 -6.33 2.52 -17.45
CA HIS A 54 -6.38 1.88 -16.15
C HIS A 54 -5.40 2.53 -15.16
N PHE A 55 -4.19 2.87 -15.60
CA PHE A 55 -3.24 3.63 -14.79
C PHE A 55 -3.84 4.97 -14.34
N SER A 56 -4.39 5.75 -15.28
CA SER A 56 -4.95 7.07 -15.01
C SER A 56 -6.11 7.01 -14.01
N LYS A 57 -6.99 6.01 -14.15
CA LYS A 57 -8.08 5.76 -13.19
C LYS A 57 -7.57 5.38 -11.81
N ALA A 58 -6.57 4.50 -11.73
CA ALA A 58 -5.97 4.10 -10.45
C ALA A 58 -5.26 5.27 -9.75
N PHE A 59 -4.53 6.08 -10.51
CA PHE A 59 -3.88 7.29 -10.02
C PHE A 59 -4.90 8.29 -9.46
N ALA A 60 -5.93 8.62 -10.26
CA ALA A 60 -7.00 9.53 -9.82
C ALA A 60 -7.74 8.98 -8.59
N TYR A 61 -7.97 7.68 -8.50
CA TYR A 61 -8.59 7.08 -7.32
C TYR A 61 -7.72 7.26 -6.06
N ILE A 62 -6.41 7.00 -6.15
CA ILE A 62 -5.49 7.14 -5.01
C ILE A 62 -5.40 8.60 -4.55
N GLU A 63 -5.31 9.54 -5.49
CA GLU A 63 -5.29 10.98 -5.21
C GLU A 63 -6.58 11.45 -4.52
N ASN A 64 -7.74 10.97 -4.98
CA ASN A 64 -9.04 11.36 -4.45
C ASN A 64 -9.50 10.53 -3.23
N ASN A 65 -8.74 9.50 -2.84
CA ASN A 65 -9.10 8.63 -1.73
C ASN A 65 -9.30 9.35 -0.38
N PRO A 66 -8.57 10.43 -0.01
CA PRO A 66 -8.87 11.20 1.21
C PRO A 66 -10.27 11.83 1.22
N VAL A 67 -10.88 12.03 0.04
CA VAL A 67 -12.18 12.69 -0.13
C VAL A 67 -13.31 11.67 -0.32
N LEU A 68 -13.02 10.50 -0.91
CA LEU A 68 -14.02 9.49 -1.28
C LEU A 68 -14.14 8.33 -0.28
N ALA A 69 -13.15 8.11 0.58
CA ALA A 69 -13.22 7.09 1.62
C ALA A 69 -14.20 7.52 2.72
N LYS A 70 -15.41 6.94 2.70
CA LYS A 70 -16.38 6.98 3.82
C LYS A 70 -16.01 5.96 4.90
#